data_AF-A0A3A8YLT2-F1
#
_entry.id   AF-A0A3A8YLT2-F1
#
_cell.length_a   1.000
_cell.length_b   1.000
_cell.length_c   1.000
_cell.angle_alpha   90.00
_cell.angle_beta   90.00
_cell.angle_gamma   90.00
#
_symmetry.space_group_name_H-M   'P 1'
#
loop_
_entity.id
_entity.type
_entity.pdbx_description
1 polymer ?
#
loop_
_entity_poly.entity_id
_entity_poly.type
_entity_poly.pdbx_seq_one_letter_code
_entity_poly.pdbx_strand_id
1 'polypeptide(L)'
;MKKATITVNFDEEKTAALKLYLEQKGTSIEKEVAKSLETLFTKSVPAGVREFISLRSGNGTESSTRRGKQKQREPEKPATGNPVTEEIRS
;
A
#
# COMPACT_ATOMS: atom_id res chain seq x y z
N MET A 1 -15.07 -5.46 -13.62
CA MET A 1 -15.17 -4.58 -12.44
C MET A 1 -16.38 -3.67 -12.58
N LYS A 2 -17.22 -3.53 -11.55
CA LYS A 2 -18.32 -2.55 -11.56
C LYS A 2 -17.72 -1.16 -11.33
N LYS A 3 -17.96 -0.21 -12.23
CA LYS A 3 -17.59 1.20 -12.04
C LYS A 3 -18.76 1.91 -11.36
N ALA A 4 -18.46 2.72 -10.35
CA ALA A 4 -19.42 3.64 -9.76
C ALA A 4 -19.22 5.03 -10.39
N THR A 5 -20.32 5.72 -10.68
CA THR A 5 -20.29 7.11 -11.16
C THR A 5 -20.37 8.05 -9.97
N ILE A 6 -19.44 9.00 -9.89
CA ILE A 6 -19.42 10.06 -8.87
C ILE A 6 -19.59 11.38 -9.59
N THR A 7 -20.64 12.13 -9.24
CA THR A 7 -20.85 13.50 -9.73
C THR A 7 -20.22 14.48 -8.75
N VAL A 8 -19.40 15.39 -9.25
CA VAL A 8 -18.74 16.43 -8.46
C VAL A 8 -19.06 17.78 -9.08
N ASN A 9 -19.57 18.70 -8.27
CA ASN A 9 -19.76 20.09 -8.67
C ASN A 9 -18.45 20.85 -8.46
N PHE A 10 -17.96 21.49 -9.51
CA PHE A 10 -16.76 22.32 -9.48
C PHE A 10 -17.03 23.61 -10.24
N ASP A 11 -16.19 24.60 -9.99
CA ASP A 11 -16.27 25.90 -10.66
C ASP A 11 -16.10 25.74 -12.18
N GLU A 12 -16.98 26.39 -12.95
CA GLU A 12 -17.05 26.23 -14.41
C GLU A 12 -15.79 26.76 -15.09
N GLU A 13 -15.33 27.96 -14.71
CA GLU A 13 -14.14 28.59 -15.30
C GLU A 13 -12.87 27.79 -15.01
N LYS A 14 -12.72 27.29 -13.77
CA LYS A 14 -11.61 26.41 -13.41
C LYS A 14 -11.67 25.06 -14.12
N THR A 15 -12.87 24.50 -14.32
CA THR A 15 -13.05 23.25 -15.07
C THR A 15 -12.64 23.43 -16.53
N ALA A 16 -13.07 24.53 -17.16
CA ALA A 16 -12.71 24.85 -18.53
C ALA A 16 -11.20 25.05 -18.70
N ALA A 17 -10.57 25.80 -17.80
CA ALA A 17 -9.12 25.98 -17.80
C ALA A 17 -8.39 24.64 -17.62
N LEU A 18 -8.81 23.84 -16.65
CA LEU A 18 -8.20 22.53 -16.41
C LEU A 18 -8.32 21.62 -17.63
N LYS A 19 -9.50 21.59 -18.28
CA LYS A 19 -9.73 20.78 -19.48
C LYS A 19 -8.76 21.18 -20.59
N LEU A 20 -8.64 22.48 -20.86
CA LEU A 20 -7.79 23.03 -21.91
C LEU A 20 -6.30 22.70 -21.66
N TYR A 21 -5.81 22.90 -20.45
CA TYR A 21 -4.41 22.61 -20.12
C TYR A 21 -4.08 21.12 -20.06
N LEU A 22 -5.02 20.26 -19.65
CA LEU A 22 -4.81 18.81 -19.66
C LEU A 22 -4.82 18.25 -21.08
N GLU A 23 -5.67 18.79 -21.96
CA GLU A 23 -5.71 18.40 -23.37
C GLU A 23 -4.38 18.73 -24.08
N GLN A 24 -3.81 19.90 -23.81
CA GLN A 24 -2.46 20.27 -24.28
C GLN A 24 -1.37 19.29 -23.80
N LYS A 25 -1.53 18.73 -22.60
CA LYS A 25 -0.62 17.73 -22.02
C LYS A 25 -0.92 16.30 -22.47
N GLY A 26 -1.97 16.08 -23.27
CA GLY A 26 -2.39 14.75 -23.70
C GLY A 26 -3.05 13.91 -22.59
N THR A 27 -3.62 14.54 -21.57
CA THR A 27 -4.39 13.84 -20.52
C THR A 27 -5.81 14.39 -20.40
N SER A 28 -6.65 13.71 -19.61
CA SER A 28 -8.04 14.09 -19.37
C SER A 28 -8.28 14.34 -17.88
N ILE A 29 -9.20 15.25 -17.56
CA ILE A 29 -9.68 15.49 -16.20
C ILE A 29 -10.11 14.17 -15.55
N GLU A 30 -10.85 13.33 -16.27
CA GLU A 30 -11.35 12.05 -15.74
C GLU A 30 -10.20 11.12 -15.32
N LYS A 31 -9.11 11.08 -16.10
CA LYS A 31 -7.94 10.23 -15.77
C LYS A 31 -7.23 10.73 -14.51
N GLU A 32 -7.00 12.03 -14.40
CA GLU A 32 -6.34 12.60 -13.22
C GLU A 32 -7.20 12.48 -11.97
N VAL A 33 -8.51 12.68 -12.09
CA VAL A 33 -9.46 12.46 -10.98
C VAL A 33 -9.50 10.98 -10.59
N ALA A 34 -9.56 10.06 -11.55
CA ALA A 34 -9.53 8.62 -11.26
C ALA A 34 -8.25 8.20 -10.52
N LYS A 35 -7.08 8.71 -10.93
CA LYS A 35 -5.81 8.46 -10.25
C LYS A 35 -5.79 9.05 -8.83
N SER A 36 -6.35 10.24 -8.67
CA SER A 36 -6.50 10.89 -7.37
C SER A 36 -7.42 10.08 -6.44
N LEU A 37 -8.53 9.55 -6.98
CA LEU A 37 -9.45 8.67 -6.25
C LEU A 37 -8.78 7.36 -5.83
N GLU A 38 -7.98 6.74 -6.70
CA GLU A 38 -7.24 5.51 -6.36
C GLU A 38 -6.21 5.76 -5.24
N THR A 39 -5.52 6.90 -5.32
CA THR A 39 -4.59 7.33 -4.27
C THR A 39 -5.34 7.58 -2.96
N LEU A 40 -6.49 8.25 -3.04
CA LEU A 40 -7.34 8.53 -1.89
C LEU A 40 -7.86 7.22 -1.26
N PHE A 41 -8.27 6.25 -2.07
CA PHE A 41 -8.67 4.92 -1.62
C PHE A 41 -7.54 4.22 -0.87
N THR A 42 -6.33 4.19 -1.45
CA THR A 42 -5.16 3.54 -0.84
C THR A 42 -4.77 4.18 0.50
N LYS A 43 -4.88 5.50 0.62
CA LYS A 43 -4.51 6.25 1.84
C LYS A 43 -5.59 6.26 2.90
N SER A 44 -6.86 6.28 2.50
CA SER A 44 -7.99 6.42 3.43
C SER A 44 -8.53 5.07 3.88
N VAL A 45 -8.34 4.01 3.07
CA VAL A 45 -8.84 2.66 3.38
C VAL A 45 -7.71 1.81 3.98
N PRO A 46 -7.85 1.35 5.23
CA PRO A 46 -6.88 0.45 5.85
C PRO A 46 -6.64 -0.83 5.03
N ALA A 47 -5.45 -1.41 5.15
CA ALA A 47 -5.06 -2.60 4.39
C ALA A 47 -6.08 -3.76 4.53
N GLY A 48 -6.53 -4.04 5.77
CA GLY A 48 -7.52 -5.10 6.00
C GLY A 48 -8.87 -4.86 5.33
N VAL A 49 -9.30 -3.60 5.18
CA VAL A 49 -10.55 -3.28 4.46
C VAL A 49 -10.36 -3.41 2.94
N ARG A 50 -9.17 -3.05 2.42
CA ARG A 50 -8.83 -3.27 1.00
C ARG A 50 -8.79 -4.76 0.67
N GLU A 51 -8.15 -5.56 1.52
CA GLU A 51 -8.13 -7.02 1.39
C GLU A 51 -9.54 -7.61 1.45
N PHE A 52 -10.41 -7.11 2.33
CA PHE A 52 -11.81 -7.53 2.39
C PHE A 52 -12.58 -7.23 1.09
N ILE A 53 -12.36 -6.06 0.49
CA ILE A 53 -12.96 -5.69 -0.81
C ILE A 53 -12.45 -6.62 -1.93
N SER A 54 -11.16 -6.96 -1.93
CA SER A 54 -10.58 -7.92 -2.88
C SER A 54 -11.16 -9.33 -2.72
N LEU A 55 -11.26 -9.82 -1.47
CA LEU A 55 -11.85 -11.12 -1.13
C LEU A 55 -13.32 -11.19 -1.54
N ARG A 56 -14.09 -10.13 -1.27
CA ARG A 56 -15.52 -10.03 -1.64
C ARG A 56 -15.74 -9.91 -3.14
N SER A 57 -14.78 -9.35 -3.88
CA SER A 57 -14.88 -9.17 -5.33
C SER A 57 -14.49 -10.42 -6.14
N GLY A 58 -14.08 -11.52 -5.50
CA GLY A 58 -13.68 -12.76 -6.17
C GLY A 58 -12.40 -12.68 -7.03
N ASN A 59 -11.81 -11.49 -7.17
CA ASN A 59 -10.58 -11.23 -7.91
C ASN A 59 -9.39 -11.21 -6.96
N GLY A 60 -9.20 -12.32 -6.23
CA GLY A 60 -7.99 -12.57 -5.45
C GLY A 60 -6.78 -12.78 -6.38
N THR A 61 -6.24 -11.71 -6.94
CA THR A 61 -4.95 -11.75 -7.63
C THR A 61 -4.12 -10.52 -7.27
N GLU A 62 -3.09 -10.79 -6.47
CA GLU A 62 -1.78 -10.11 -6.47
C GLU A 62 -1.71 -8.65 -5.99
N SER A 63 -1.29 -8.47 -4.74
CA SER A 63 0.08 -8.01 -4.41
C SER A 63 0.13 -7.34 -3.04
N SER A 64 0.53 -8.10 -2.03
CA SER A 64 1.26 -7.54 -0.88
C SER A 64 2.38 -8.48 -0.50
N THR A 65 3.22 -8.78 -1.48
CA THR A 65 4.57 -9.24 -1.19
C THR A 65 5.43 -8.02 -0.90
N ARG A 66 5.98 -8.00 0.32
CA ARG A 66 7.18 -7.27 0.78
C ARG A 66 6.95 -5.88 1.39
N ARG A 67 6.79 -5.86 2.72
CA ARG A 67 7.79 -5.23 3.62
C ARG A 67 7.53 -5.62 5.09
N GLY A 68 8.25 -6.64 5.52
CA GLY A 68 8.38 -7.08 6.91
C GLY A 68 9.60 -7.97 7.02
N LYS A 69 10.78 -7.41 6.75
CA LYS A 69 12.07 -8.10 6.92
C LYS A 69 12.42 -8.06 8.39
N GLN A 70 12.22 -9.16 9.12
CA GLN A 70 13.01 -9.43 10.31
C GLN A 70 13.32 -10.93 10.47
N LYS A 71 14.37 -11.31 9.73
CA LYS A 71 15.49 -12.15 10.18
C LYS A 71 15.16 -13.56 10.66
N GLN A 72 15.00 -14.47 9.70
CA GLN A 72 15.49 -15.84 9.89
C GLN A 72 17.02 -15.83 9.81
N ARG A 73 17.67 -16.19 10.93
CA ARG A 73 18.98 -16.87 10.96
C ARG A 73 18.98 -17.78 12.18
N GLU A 74 18.74 -19.06 11.94
CA GLU A 74 19.31 -20.17 12.72
C GLU A 74 20.19 -20.96 11.71
N PRO A 75 21.11 -21.86 12.11
CA PRO A 75 21.64 -22.20 13.44
C PRO A 75 23.19 -22.24 13.47
N GLU A 76 23.83 -22.27 14.64
CA GLU A 76 25.00 -23.15 14.86
C GLU A 76 25.35 -23.24 16.35
N LYS A 77 25.51 -24.47 16.82
CA LYS A 77 26.07 -24.82 18.14
C LYS A 77 27.53 -24.38 18.18
N PRO A 78 28.06 -24.13 19.38
CA PRO A 78 29.36 -24.71 19.70
C PRO A 78 29.29 -25.53 20.98
N ALA A 79 29.49 -26.84 20.84
CA ALA A 79 30.13 -27.60 21.90
C ALA A 79 31.62 -27.32 21.80
N THR A 80 32.26 -26.81 22.86
CA THR A 80 33.60 -27.18 23.33
C THR A 80 34.01 -26.27 24.48
N GLY A 81 34.37 -26.89 25.62
CA GLY A 81 35.46 -26.41 26.47
C GLY A 81 35.08 -25.62 27.72
N ASN A 82 34.97 -26.32 28.85
CA ASN A 82 35.34 -25.75 30.15
C ASN A 82 36.85 -25.41 30.14
N PRO A 83 37.31 -24.36 30.85
CA PRO A 83 37.73 -24.58 32.24
C PRO A 83 37.36 -23.47 33.25
N VAL A 84 37.01 -23.94 34.45
CA VAL A 84 37.25 -23.43 35.82
C VAL A 84 37.70 -21.97 36.03
N THR A 85 36.97 -21.25 36.89
CA THR A 85 37.44 -20.53 38.11
C THR A 85 36.19 -19.99 38.84
N GLU A 86 35.80 -20.55 39.98
CA GLU A 86 36.32 -20.33 41.34
C GLU A 86 35.58 -19.17 42.05
N GLU A 87 34.97 -19.56 43.18
CA GLU A 87 34.61 -18.74 44.35
C GLU A 87 33.55 -17.62 44.22
N ILE A 88 32.50 -17.71 45.05
CA ILE A 88 32.07 -16.71 46.06
C ILE A 88 30.61 -17.00 46.47
N ARG A 89 30.40 -17.21 47.79
CA ARG A 89 29.15 -17.31 48.60
C ARG A 89 28.50 -18.72 48.66
N SER A 90 28.21 -19.31 49.81
CA SER A 90 28.00 -18.82 51.19
C SER A 90 28.46 -19.85 52.22
#